data_AF-L9Z7L2-F1
#
_entry.id   AF-L9Z7L2-F1
#
_cell.length_a   1.000
_cell.length_b   1.000
_cell.length_c   1.000
_cell.angle_alpha   90.00
_cell.angle_beta   90.00
_cell.angle_gamma   90.00
#
_symmetry.space_group_name_H-M   'P 1'
#
loop_
_entity.id
_entity.type
_entity.pdbx_description
1 polymer ?
#
loop_
_entity_poly.entity_id
_entity_poly.type
_entity_poly.pdbx_seq_one_letter_code
_entity_poly.pdbx_strand_id
1 'polypeptide(L)' 'MGFGTRLVRVIVSIVVLTGVTVVLGYGGWIVLSLTATIGGYDPKTADGELLRERLLEWPDRNREVMRSNGRTSLPLRP' A
#
# COMPACT_ATOMS: atom_id res chain seq x y z
N MET A 1 33.09 14.33 33.63
CA MET A 1 32.38 13.13 33.14
C MET A 1 33.39 12.22 32.44
N GLY A 2 33.58 11.00 32.94
CA GLY A 2 34.50 10.03 32.34
C GLY A 2 33.97 9.43 31.03
N PHE A 3 34.86 8.80 30.26
CA PHE A 3 34.51 8.16 28.99
C PHE A 3 33.40 7.10 29.14
N GLY A 4 33.43 6.30 30.20
CA GLY A 4 32.40 5.29 30.48
C GLY A 4 31.00 5.88 30.65
N THR A 5 30.86 7.02 31.32
CA THR A 5 29.57 7.71 31.47
C THR A 5 29.02 8.21 30.14
N ARG A 6 29.91 8.69 29.24
CA ARG A 6 29.52 9.12 27.90
C ARG A 6 29.08 7.93 27.06
N LEU A 7 29.80 6.81 27.12
CA LEU A 7 29.47 5.59 26.40
C LEU A 7 28.10 5.04 26.80
N VAL A 8 27.83 4.95 28.11
CA VAL A 8 26.52 4.50 28.62
C VAL A 8 25.40 5.42 28.13
N ARG A 9 25.61 6.74 28.13
CA ARG A 9 24.61 7.69 27.65
C ARG A 9 24.30 7.51 26.16
N VAL A 10 25.33 7.25 25.34
CA VAL A 10 25.15 6.96 23.91
C VAL A 10 24.37 5.66 23.71
N ILE A 11 24.72 4.59 24.44
CA ILE A 11 24.01 3.30 24.34
C ILE A 11 22.54 3.48 24.70
N VAL A 12 22.24 4.17 25.81
CA VAL A 12 20.86 4.45 26.23
C VAL A 12 20.12 5.27 25.17
N SER A 13 20.75 6.31 24.61
CA SER A 13 20.16 7.10 23.53
C SER A 13 19.83 6.26 22.30
N ILE A 14 20.74 5.37 21.88
CA ILE A 14 20.51 4.50 20.71
C ILE A 14 19.34 3.56 20.99
N VAL A 15 19.34 2.86 22.12
CA VAL A 15 18.29 1.89 22.47
C VAL A 15 16.92 2.56 22.54
N VAL A 16 16.83 3.73 23.19
CA VAL A 16 15.57 4.47 23.31
C VAL A 16 15.10 4.97 21.94
N LEU A 17 15.98 5.59 21.16
CA LEU A 17 15.62 6.11 19.85
C LEU A 17 15.20 5.00 18.91
N THR A 18 15.97 3.91 18.83
CA THR A 18 15.63 2.75 18.02
C THR A 18 14.30 2.13 18.45
N GLY A 19 14.07 1.95 19.76
CA GLY A 19 12.80 1.43 20.26
C GLY A 19 11.61 2.30 19.85
N VAL A 20 11.72 3.62 20.02
CA VAL A 20 10.69 4.58 19.61
C VAL A 20 10.46 4.54 18.09
N THR A 21 11.53 4.54 17.29
CA THR A 21 11.43 4.47 15.83
C THR A 21 10.82 3.15 15.36
N VAL A 22 11.15 2.03 15.99
CA VAL A 22 10.55 0.72 15.67
C VAL A 22 9.08 0.72 16.05
N VAL A 23 8.72 1.13 17.27
CA VAL A 23 7.31 1.11 17.71
C VAL A 23 6.45 2.09 16.91
N LEU A 24 6.92 3.31 16.67
CA LEU A 24 6.17 4.28 15.87
C LEU A 24 6.20 3.95 14.37
N GLY A 25 7.32 3.46 13.85
CA GLY A 25 7.47 3.08 12.45
C GLY A 25 6.66 1.83 12.10
N TYR A 26 6.91 0.71 12.80
CA TYR A 26 6.14 -0.52 12.61
C TYR A 26 4.71 -0.40 13.12
N GLY A 27 4.47 0.31 14.22
CA GLY A 27 3.11 0.60 14.69
C GLY A 27 2.32 1.43 13.68
N GLY A 28 2.97 2.42 13.04
CA GLY A 28 2.39 3.17 11.93
C GLY A 28 2.02 2.26 10.76
N TRP A 29 2.91 1.34 10.38
CA TRP A 29 2.62 0.35 9.33
C TRP A 29 1.42 -0.55 9.68
N ILE A 30 1.33 -1.03 10.93
CA ILE A 30 0.22 -1.86 11.39
C ILE A 30 -1.10 -1.08 11.34
N VAL A 31 -1.11 0.16 11.83
CA VAL A 31 -2.30 1.03 11.80
C VAL A 31 -2.73 1.31 10.36
N LEU A 32 -1.80 1.63 9.46
CA LEU A 32 -2.08 1.86 8.04
C LEU A 32 -2.63 0.60 7.37
N SER A 33 -2.06 -0.57 7.67
CA SER A 33 -2.50 -1.86 7.11
C SER A 33 -3.91 -2.23 7.58
N LEU A 34 -4.19 -2.06 8.87
CA LEU A 34 -5.52 -2.29 9.45
C LEU A 34 -6.55 -1.31 8.87
N THR A 35 -6.18 -0.04 8.74
CA THR A 35 -7.05 0.99 8.15
C THR A 35 -7.35 0.70 6.69
N ALA A 36 -6.35 0.27 5.90
CA ALA A 36 -6.56 -0.13 4.51
C ALA A 36 -7.44 -1.37 4.38
N THR A 37 -7.29 -2.35 5.28
CA THR A 37 -8.07 -3.60 5.27
C THR A 37 -9.53 -3.35 5.68
N ILE A 38 -9.77 -2.56 6.73
CA ILE A 38 -11.13 -2.31 7.26
C ILE A 38 -11.84 -1.22 6.46
N GLY A 39 -11.11 -0.17 6.05
CA GLY A 39 -11.67 0.99 5.37
C GLY A 39 -12.07 0.75 3.92
N GLY A 40 -11.76 -0.42 3.35
CA GLY A 40 -12.23 -0.79 2.01
C GLY A 40 -11.79 0.20 0.93
N TYR A 41 -10.50 0.57 0.91
CA TYR A 41 -9.96 1.59 -0.01
C TYR A 41 -9.94 1.14 -1.49
N ASP A 42 -10.55 0.01 -1.84
CA ASP A 42 -10.74 -0.39 -3.23
C ASP A 42 -12.03 0.24 -3.75
N PRO A 43 -11.94 1.36 -4.49
CA PRO A 43 -13.12 2.06 -4.94
C PRO A 43 -13.91 1.16 -5.91
N LYS A 44 -15.23 1.28 -5.84
CA LYS A 44 -16.10 0.63 -6.82
C LYS A 44 -16.28 1.55 -8.03
N THR A 45 -16.29 0.95 -9.21
CA THR A 45 -16.66 1.61 -10.46
C THR A 45 -18.15 1.96 -10.45
N ALA A 46 -18.60 2.76 -11.43
CA ALA A 46 -20.01 3.15 -11.55
C ALA A 46 -20.99 1.97 -11.61
N ASP A 47 -20.50 0.81 -12.06
CA ASP A 47 -21.28 -0.43 -12.22
C ASP A 47 -21.17 -1.37 -11.00
N GLY A 48 -20.47 -0.95 -9.94
CA GLY A 48 -20.34 -1.69 -8.68
C GLY A 48 -19.19 -2.70 -8.62
N GLU A 49 -18.44 -2.91 -9.71
CA GLU A 49 -17.22 -3.73 -9.74
C GLU A 49 -16.07 -3.05 -8.98
N LEU A 50 -15.22 -3.82 -8.31
CA LEU A 50 -13.99 -3.30 -7.71
C LEU A 50 -13.05 -2.76 -8.81
N LEU A 51 -12.53 -1.56 -8.63
CA LEU A 51 -11.63 -0.93 -9.59
C LEU A 51 -10.41 -1.81 -9.86
N ARG A 52 -9.87 -2.47 -8.83
CA ARG A 52 -8.75 -3.41 -8.97
C ARG A 52 -9.04 -4.55 -9.93
N GLU A 53 -10.20 -5.20 -9.80
CA GLU A 53 -10.59 -6.33 -10.65
C GLU A 53 -10.75 -5.85 -12.10
N ARG A 54 -11.41 -4.71 -12.31
CA ARG A 54 -11.56 -4.11 -13.64
C ARG A 54 -10.22 -3.72 -14.27
N LEU A 55 -9.28 -3.19 -13.48
CA LEU A 55 -7.93 -2.85 -13.95
C LEU A 55 -7.08 -4.08 -14.30
N LEU A 56 -7.22 -5.17 -13.52
CA LEU A 56 -6.50 -6.42 -13.79
C LEU A 56 -6.94 -7.07 -15.10
N GLU A 57 -8.22 -7.02 -15.41
CA GLU A 57 -8.77 -7.59 -16.64
C GLU A 57 -8.66 -6.67 -17.86
N TRP A 58 -8.42 -5.37 -17.64
CA TRP A 58 -8.34 -4.36 -18.69
C TRP A 58 -7.41 -4.73 -19.86
N PRO A 59 -6.19 -5.25 -19.66
CA PRO A 59 -5.28 -5.60 -20.75
C PRO A 59 -5.85 -6.69 -21.67
N ASP A 60 -6.48 -7.72 -21.12
CA ASP A 60 -7.01 -8.83 -21.89
C ASP A 60 -8.28 -8.41 -22.64
N ARG A 61 -9.19 -7.69 -21.97
CA ARG A 61 -10.39 -7.12 -22.61
C ARG A 61 -9.99 -6.17 -23.77
N ASN A 62 -8.96 -5.35 -23.58
CA ASN A 62 -8.46 -4.45 -24.63
C ASN A 62 -7.81 -5.22 -25.80
N ARG A 63 -7.04 -6.28 -25.48
CA ARG A 63 -6.41 -7.16 -26.47
C ARG A 63 -7.44 -7.88 -27.34
N GLU A 64 -8.58 -8.28 -26.78
CA GLU A 64 -9.68 -8.88 -27.53
C GLU A 64 -10.28 -7.91 -28.55
N VAL A 65 -10.50 -6.65 -28.17
CA VAL A 65 -10.99 -5.61 -29.11
C VAL A 65 -9.98 -5.35 -30.24
N MET A 66 -8.68 -5.31 -29.92
CA MET A 66 -7.64 -5.17 -30.94
C MET A 66 -7.64 -6.37 -31.91
N ARG A 67 -7.80 -7.59 -31.41
CA ARG A 67 -7.87 -8.82 -32.22
C ARG A 67 -9.09 -8.88 -33.11
N SER A 68 -10.21 -8.27 -32.70
CA SER A 68 -11.42 -8.18 -33.53
C SER A 68 -11.37 -7.04 -34.55
N ASN A 69 -10.24 -6.33 -34.68
CA ASN A 69 -10.12 -5.10 -35.48
C ASN A 69 -11.21 -4.07 -35.11
N GLY A 70 -11.55 -3.95 -33.82
CA GLY A 70 -12.56 -3.00 -33.34
C GLY A 70 -14.02 -3.37 -33.65
N ARG A 71 -14.28 -4.62 -34.05
CA ARG A 71 -15.66 -5.10 -34.31
C ARG A 71 -16.44 -5.49 -33.05
N THR A 72 -15.75 -5.57 -31.91
CA THR A 72 -16.35 -5.77 -30.59
C THR A 72 -16.44 -4.43 -29.87
N SER A 73 -17.43 -4.29 -28.98
CA SER A 73 -17.57 -3.14 -28.10
C SER A 73 -16.32 -2.90 -27.27
N LEU A 74 -15.95 -1.63 -27.09
CA LEU A 74 -14.87 -1.23 -26.19
C LEU A 74 -15.19 -1.67 -24.76
N PRO A 75 -14.19 -2.14 -23.99
CA PRO A 75 -14.39 -2.40 -22.58
C PRO A 75 -14.72 -1.11 -21.82
N LEU A 76 -15.57 -1.24 -20.79
CA LEU A 76 -15.96 -0.13 -19.93
C LEU A 76 -14.74 0.42 -19.19
N ARG A 77 -14.50 1.73 -19.33
CA ARG A 77 -13.34 2.42 -18.76
C ARG A 77 -13.16 2.05 -17.27
N PRO A 78 -11.92 1.86 -16.80
CA PRO A 78 -11.64 1.67 -15.39
C PRO A 78 -12.11 2.89 -14.58
#